data_AF-A0A7C6Z9Q2-F1
#
_entry.id   AF-A0A7C6Z9Q2-F1
#
_cell.length_a   1.000
_cell.length_b   1.000
_cell.length_c   1.000
_cell.angle_alpha   90.00
_cell.angle_beta   90.00
_cell.angle_gamma   90.00
#
_symmetry.space_group_name_H-M   'P 1'
#
loop_
_entity.id
_entity.type
_entity.pdbx_description
1 polymer ?
#
loop_
_entity_poly.entity_id
_entity_poly.type
_entity_poly.pdbx_seq_one_letter_code
_entity_poly.pdbx_strand_id
1 'polypeptide(L)'
;MNQLTSDIVWVRRQWNHWQKAAYRLKDLTGIHWDVVSGGCQAPAPRPFIHAYVQCDAMIEGELAHSGVHGPCPHTIKVCIVKKDNDPKVFARLVQVADGFYKSQTVREK
;
A
#
# COMPACT_ATOMS: atom_id res chain seq x y z
N MET A 1 3.91 -24.79 -5.46
CA MET A 1 2.78 -24.88 -4.51
C MET A 1 2.72 -23.59 -3.73
N ASN A 2 1.59 -22.88 -3.86
CA ASN A 2 1.37 -21.48 -3.48
C ASN A 2 1.34 -21.27 -1.97
N GLN A 3 2.39 -20.65 -1.42
CA GLN A 3 2.40 -20.13 -0.05
C GLN A 3 1.93 -18.66 -0.01
N LEU A 4 1.01 -18.29 -0.92
CA LEU A 4 0.76 -16.91 -1.36
C LEU A 4 -0.32 -16.16 -0.57
N THR A 5 -1.07 -16.81 0.32
CA THR A 5 -2.28 -16.25 0.93
C THR A 5 -2.11 -15.77 2.36
N SER A 6 -0.91 -15.96 2.94
CA SER A 6 -0.61 -15.71 4.36
C SER A 6 0.35 -14.55 4.59
N ASP A 7 0.97 -14.00 3.55
CA ASP A 7 1.92 -12.88 3.71
C ASP A 7 1.15 -11.65 4.23
N ILE A 8 1.59 -11.13 5.37
CA ILE A 8 1.02 -9.95 6.01
C ILE A 8 1.81 -8.72 5.62
N VAL A 9 1.09 -7.66 5.26
CA VAL A 9 1.66 -6.36 4.91
C VAL A 9 1.10 -5.31 5.86
N TRP A 10 2.00 -4.62 6.55
CA TRP A 10 1.71 -3.47 7.37
C TRP A 10 1.71 -2.19 6.53
N VAL A 11 0.62 -1.45 6.62
CA VAL A 11 0.39 -0.23 5.86
C VAL A 11 0.10 0.94 6.79
N ARG A 12 0.37 2.15 6.30
CA ARG A 12 0.06 3.44 6.94
C ARG A 12 -0.78 4.28 5.98
N ARG A 13 -1.45 5.32 6.47
CA ARG A 13 -2.09 6.32 5.59
C ARG A 13 -1.10 7.20 4.85
N GLN A 14 0.00 7.52 5.52
CA GLN A 14 1.14 8.27 5.01
C GLN A 14 2.42 7.78 5.69
N TRP A 15 3.58 8.03 5.10
CA TRP A 15 4.86 7.44 5.51
C TRP A 15 5.23 7.68 7.00
N ASN A 16 4.81 8.80 7.58
CA ASN A 16 5.07 9.18 8.97
C ASN A 16 3.86 9.05 9.91
N HIS A 17 2.72 8.54 9.44
CA HIS A 17 1.55 8.39 10.31
C HIS A 17 1.81 7.32 11.36
N TRP A 18 1.42 7.56 12.61
CA TRP A 18 1.69 6.61 13.70
C TRP A 18 0.81 5.36 13.63
N GLN A 19 -0.45 5.48 13.22
CA GLN A 19 -1.36 4.34 13.06
C GLN A 19 -0.93 3.43 11.91
N LYS A 20 -1.12 2.14 12.12
CA LYS A 20 -0.83 1.07 11.18
C LYS A 20 -1.98 0.08 11.16
N ALA A 21 -2.20 -0.51 10.00
CA ALA A 21 -3.11 -1.64 9.81
C ALA A 21 -2.40 -2.75 9.04
N ALA A 22 -2.77 -3.99 9.33
CA ALA A 22 -2.26 -5.17 8.65
C ALA A 22 -3.31 -5.69 7.66
N TYR A 23 -2.85 -6.05 6.47
CA TYR A 23 -3.67 -6.65 5.42
C TYR A 23 -2.95 -7.88 4.89
N ARG A 24 -3.68 -8.80 4.27
CA ARG A 24 -3.04 -9.86 3.49
C ARG A 24 -2.52 -9.25 2.20
N LEU A 25 -1.34 -9.69 1.75
CA LEU A 25 -0.73 -9.21 0.51
C LEU A 25 -1.69 -9.31 -0.70
N LYS A 26 -2.53 -10.35 -0.74
CA LYS A 26 -3.53 -10.55 -1.81
C LYS A 26 -4.65 -9.49 -1.84
N ASP A 27 -4.88 -8.79 -0.74
CA ASP A 27 -5.93 -7.78 -0.61
C ASP A 27 -5.40 -6.38 -1.03
N LEU A 28 -4.09 -6.26 -1.27
CA LEU A 28 -3.47 -5.07 -1.85
C LEU A 28 -3.59 -5.10 -3.37
N THR A 29 -4.04 -4.00 -3.94
CA THR A 29 -4.12 -3.80 -5.40
C THR A 29 -3.30 -2.59 -5.82
N GLY A 30 -2.92 -2.55 -7.10
CA GLY A 30 -2.20 -1.42 -7.69
C GLY A 30 -0.93 -1.04 -6.93
N ILE A 31 -0.04 -1.99 -6.68
CA ILE A 31 1.24 -1.72 -5.99
C ILE A 31 2.17 -0.94 -6.93
N HIS A 32 2.60 0.26 -6.51
CA HIS A 32 3.41 1.16 -7.33
C HIS A 32 4.30 2.08 -6.49
N TRP A 33 5.28 2.71 -7.12
CA TRP A 33 6.06 3.79 -6.53
C TRP A 33 5.33 5.13 -6.68
N ASP A 34 5.30 5.91 -5.62
CA ASP A 34 4.81 7.29 -5.67
C ASP A 34 5.40 8.11 -4.51
N VAL A 35 5.40 9.43 -4.66
CA VAL A 35 5.79 10.41 -3.65
C VAL A 35 4.57 11.03 -2.96
N VAL A 36 3.36 10.90 -3.52
CA VAL A 36 2.13 11.51 -2.96
C VAL A 36 1.28 10.46 -2.27
N SER A 37 1.03 10.66 -0.97
CA SER A 37 0.14 9.80 -0.18
C SER A 37 -1.34 9.99 -0.56
N GLY A 38 -2.22 9.12 -0.08
CA GLY A 38 -3.67 9.33 -0.22
C GLY A 38 -4.18 10.46 0.68
N GLY A 39 -5.48 10.49 0.97
CA GLY A 39 -6.05 11.39 1.99
C GLY A 39 -5.73 12.86 1.71
N CYS A 40 -4.91 13.48 2.57
CA CYS A 40 -4.47 14.87 2.43
C CYS A 40 -3.50 15.12 1.25
N GLN A 41 -3.15 14.10 0.48
CA GLN A 41 -2.23 14.19 -0.66
C GLN A 41 -0.88 14.82 -0.29
N ALA A 42 -0.39 14.54 0.92
CA ALA A 42 0.86 15.09 1.38
C ALA A 42 2.05 14.47 0.62
N PRO A 43 2.99 15.29 0.11
CA PRO A 43 4.21 14.80 -0.50
C PRO A 43 5.13 14.17 0.54
N ALA A 44 5.78 13.09 0.16
CA ALA A 44 6.77 12.38 0.96
C ALA A 44 8.19 12.86 0.62
N PRO A 45 9.16 12.79 1.55
CA PRO A 45 10.53 13.24 1.31
C PRO A 45 11.30 12.40 0.28
N ARG A 46 10.73 11.27 -0.15
CA ARG A 46 11.27 10.35 -1.16
C ARG A 46 10.14 9.43 -1.66
N PRO A 47 10.35 8.69 -2.76
CA PRO A 47 9.39 7.68 -3.21
C PRO A 47 9.20 6.57 -2.16
N PHE A 48 7.94 6.18 -1.96
CA PHE A 48 7.53 5.02 -1.17
C PHE A 48 6.67 4.10 -2.02
N ILE A 49 6.53 2.84 -1.58
CA ILE A 49 5.58 1.91 -2.19
C ILE A 49 4.19 2.24 -1.69
N HIS A 50 3.27 2.49 -2.61
CA HIS A 50 1.85 2.67 -2.35
C HIS A 50 1.04 1.52 -2.92
N ALA A 51 -0.13 1.29 -2.34
CA ALA A 51 -1.12 0.32 -2.78
C ALA A 51 -2.52 0.81 -2.43
N TYR A 52 -3.53 0.06 -2.84
CA TYR A 52 -4.94 0.31 -2.53
C TYR A 52 -5.54 -0.89 -1.78
N VAL A 53 -6.33 -0.61 -0.75
CA VAL A 53 -7.02 -1.60 0.09
C VAL A 53 -8.47 -1.19 0.34
N GLN A 54 -9.34 -2.13 0.70
CA GLN A 54 -10.68 -1.80 1.22
C GLN A 54 -10.58 -1.35 2.68
N CYS A 55 -11.34 -0.32 3.06
CA CYS A 55 -11.24 0.33 4.36
C CYS A 55 -11.55 -0.56 5.57
N ASP A 56 -12.26 -1.67 5.37
CA ASP A 56 -12.77 -2.58 6.39
C ASP A 56 -12.15 -3.99 6.31
N ALA A 57 -11.20 -4.21 5.40
CA ALA A 57 -10.60 -5.52 5.17
C ALA A 57 -9.30 -5.75 5.98
N MET A 58 -8.95 -4.84 6.91
CA MET A 58 -7.80 -5.06 7.78
C MET A 58 -8.01 -6.28 8.66
N ILE A 59 -6.94 -7.05 8.86
CA ILE A 59 -6.95 -8.20 9.78
C ILE A 59 -6.45 -7.83 11.17
N GLU A 60 -5.76 -6.69 11.30
CA GLU A 60 -5.23 -6.15 12.55
C GLU A 60 -5.01 -4.64 12.45
N GLY A 61 -5.11 -3.93 13.57
CA GLY A 61 -4.84 -2.49 13.67
C GLY A 61 -5.96 -1.62 13.10
N GLU A 62 -5.64 -0.35 12.87
CA GLU A 62 -6.60 0.65 12.42
C GLU A 62 -6.01 1.50 11.29
N LEU A 63 -6.87 1.83 10.33
CA LEU A 63 -6.52 2.66 9.20
C LEU A 63 -7.31 3.98 9.28
N ALA A 64 -6.63 5.09 9.59
CA ALA A 64 -7.29 6.40 9.68
C ALA A 64 -8.03 6.77 8.38
N HIS A 65 -9.35 6.89 8.45
CA HIS A 65 -10.15 7.57 7.44
C HIS A 65 -11.37 8.23 8.07
N SER A 66 -11.76 9.39 7.54
CA SER A 66 -12.89 10.17 8.07
C SER A 66 -14.26 9.62 7.63
N GLY A 67 -14.31 8.71 6.65
CA GLY A 67 -15.57 8.22 6.06
C GLY A 67 -16.29 9.27 5.21
N VAL A 68 -15.74 10.47 5.05
CA VAL A 68 -16.31 11.57 4.25
C VAL A 68 -16.33 11.25 2.74
N HIS A 69 -15.64 10.20 2.32
CA HIS A 69 -15.49 9.80 0.91
C HIS A 69 -16.58 8.87 0.38
N GLY A 70 -17.68 8.69 1.12
CA GLY A 70 -18.82 7.87 0.71
C GLY A 70 -19.05 6.65 1.61
N PRO A 71 -20.08 5.83 1.32
CA PRO A 71 -20.38 4.65 2.11
C PRO A 71 -19.21 3.65 2.09
N CYS A 72 -18.99 2.97 3.22
CA CYS A 72 -18.08 1.83 3.28
C CYS A 72 -18.72 0.58 2.61
N PRO A 73 -17.92 -0.35 2.05
CA PRO A 73 -16.46 -0.29 1.92
C PRO A 73 -16.02 0.61 0.76
N HIS A 74 -14.91 1.33 0.95
CA HIS A 74 -14.29 2.13 -0.10
C HIS A 74 -12.78 1.91 -0.16
N THR A 75 -12.24 2.16 -1.34
CA THR A 75 -10.82 1.95 -1.64
C THR A 75 -9.97 3.08 -1.07
N ILE A 76 -8.96 2.73 -0.28
CA ILE A 76 -8.04 3.66 0.37
C ILE A 76 -6.63 3.44 -0.18
N LYS A 77 -6.01 4.53 -0.65
CA LYS A 77 -4.58 4.55 -0.96
C LYS A 77 -3.77 4.54 0.33
N VAL A 78 -2.81 3.62 0.43
CA VAL A 78 -1.97 3.41 1.61
C VAL A 78 -0.49 3.44 1.26
N CYS A 79 0.33 3.65 2.28
CA CYS A 79 1.78 3.71 2.20
C CYS A 79 2.43 2.53 2.94
N ILE A 80 3.37 1.87 2.28
CA ILE A 80 4.08 0.71 2.79
C ILE A 80 5.51 1.12 3.10
N VAL A 81 5.87 1.04 4.38
CA VAL A 81 7.20 1.43 4.86
C VAL A 81 8.01 0.18 5.17
N LYS A 82 9.25 0.14 4.66
CA LYS A 82 10.19 -0.99 4.82
C LYS A 82 10.34 -1.44 6.28
N LYS A 83 10.41 -0.51 7.22
CA LYS A 83 10.67 -0.80 8.65
C LYS A 83 9.53 -1.55 9.35
N ASP A 84 8.31 -1.51 8.80
CA ASP A 84 7.13 -2.13 9.40
C ASP A 84 6.87 -3.53 8.84
N ASN A 85 7.63 -3.96 7.83
CA ASN A 85 7.34 -5.16 7.06
C ASN A 85 8.51 -6.13 7.08
N ASP A 86 8.20 -7.43 6.98
CA ASP A 86 9.23 -8.46 6.81
C ASP A 86 10.09 -8.15 5.56
N PRO A 87 11.42 -8.27 5.63
CA PRO A 87 12.31 -7.94 4.52
C PRO A 87 12.01 -8.70 3.22
N LYS A 88 11.57 -9.97 3.29
CA LYS A 88 11.24 -10.78 2.10
C LYS A 88 9.94 -10.29 1.46
N VAL A 89 8.94 -10.00 2.29
CA VAL A 89 7.67 -9.42 1.81
C VAL A 89 7.92 -8.06 1.16
N PHE A 90 8.72 -7.21 1.80
CA PHE A 90 9.04 -5.89 1.24
C PHE A 90 9.83 -5.98 -0.07
N ALA A 91 10.81 -6.88 -0.17
CA ALA A 91 11.55 -7.10 -1.41
C ALA A 91 10.64 -7.53 -2.57
N ARG A 92 9.63 -8.35 -2.26
CA ARG A 92 8.61 -8.76 -3.25
C ARG A 92 7.75 -7.58 -3.71
N LEU A 93 7.33 -6.73 -2.79
CA LEU A 93 6.57 -5.52 -3.12
C LEU A 93 7.35 -4.59 -4.06
N VAL A 94 8.67 -4.44 -3.83
CA VAL A 94 9.57 -3.70 -4.73
C VAL A 94 9.54 -4.29 -6.13
N GLN A 95 9.69 -5.63 -6.28
CA GLN A 95 9.67 -6.28 -7.59
C GLN A 95 8.36 -6.03 -8.35
N VAL A 96 7.21 -6.07 -7.66
CA VAL A 96 5.92 -5.78 -8.26
C VAL A 96 5.83 -4.32 -8.71
N ALA A 97 6.23 -3.37 -7.84
CA ALA A 97 6.21 -1.94 -8.15
C ALA A 97 7.13 -1.60 -9.33
N ASP A 98 8.32 -2.18 -9.39
CA ASP A 98 9.29 -1.99 -10.47
C ASP A 98 8.77 -2.58 -11.80
N GLY A 99 8.11 -3.74 -11.75
CA GLY A 99 7.47 -4.36 -12.91
C GLY A 99 6.36 -3.48 -13.49
N PHE A 100 5.53 -2.89 -12.63
CA PHE A 100 4.51 -1.92 -13.05
C PHE A 100 5.14 -0.69 -13.71
N TYR A 101 6.15 -0.08 -13.07
CA TYR A 101 6.84 1.10 -13.62
C TYR A 101 7.40 0.85 -15.02
N LYS A 102 8.11 -0.27 -15.21
CA LYS A 102 8.67 -0.64 -16.53
C LYS A 102 7.58 -0.84 -17.59
N SER A 103 6.43 -1.39 -17.22
CA SER A 103 5.30 -1.59 -18.15
C SER A 103 4.64 -0.29 -18.61
N GLN A 104 4.67 0.77 -17.81
CA GLN A 104 4.15 2.09 -18.17
C GLN A 104 5.11 2.81 -19.13
N THR A 105 6.41 2.81 -18.83
CA THR A 105 7.42 3.50 -19.65
C THR A 105 7.62 2.87 -21.03
N VAL A 106 7.34 1.58 -21.20
CA VAL A 106 7.41 0.90 -22.51
C VAL A 106 6.20 1.22 -23.40
N ARG A 107 5.07 1.64 -22.83
CA ARG A 107 3.85 2.01 -23.59
C ARG A 107 3.85 3.45 -24.10
N GLU A 108 4.80 4.28 -23.63
CA GLU A 108 4.96 5.68 -24.03
C GLU A 108 6.02 5.87 -25.13
N LYS A 109 6.45 4.80 -25.79
CA LYS A 109 7.32 4.80 -26.97
C LYS A 109 6.63 4.14 -28.15
#